data_AF-X0P7X4-F1
#
_entry.id   AF-X0P7X4-F1
#
_cell.length_a   1.000
_cell.length_b   1.000
_cell.length_c   1.000
_cell.angle_alpha   90.00
_cell.angle_beta   90.00
_cell.angle_gamma   90.00
#
_symmetry.space_group_name_H-M   'P 1'
#
loop_
_entity.id
_entity.type
_entity.pdbx_description
1 polymer ?
#
loop_
_entity_poly.entity_id
_entity_poly.type
_entity_poly.pdbx_seq_one_letter_code
_entity_poly.pdbx_strand_id
1 'polypeptide(L)'
;MNTVKISLKDSIIGAVINAVINYFVASHAFADKLHVPMSLDMISTTEVSVWGQAVSLSFGLGAILSFITAKLFSSHTMKQSPHLKPQISSVKLPSLLSISLNNTMFLFGWFVALAILWTRYFGVVLVPVVSASAIVAIMAFVVTMIVEQRTKTNLVQRWESALNTNN
;
A
#
# COMPACT_ATOMS: atom_id res chain seq x y z
N MET A 1 -6.80 -25.77 17.07
CA MET A 1 -6.05 -24.86 16.18
C MET A 1 -6.31 -23.43 16.62
N ASN A 2 -5.30 -22.73 17.16
CA ASN A 2 -5.43 -21.29 17.36
C ASN A 2 -5.22 -20.61 16.01
N THR A 3 -6.30 -20.14 15.40
CA THR A 3 -6.24 -19.40 14.14
C THR A 3 -5.60 -18.04 14.40
N VAL A 4 -4.54 -17.71 13.64
CA VAL A 4 -3.94 -16.38 13.68
C VAL A 4 -4.98 -15.38 13.19
N LYS A 5 -5.58 -14.61 14.10
CA LYS A 5 -6.62 -13.64 13.74
C LYS A 5 -5.97 -12.39 13.15
N ILE A 6 -6.33 -12.08 11.91
CA ILE A 6 -5.97 -10.82 11.28
C ILE A 6 -6.97 -9.75 11.75
N SER A 7 -6.51 -8.80 12.55
CA SER A 7 -7.31 -7.66 13.00
C SER A 7 -7.21 -6.52 12.00
N LEU A 8 -8.36 -6.06 11.49
CA LEU A 8 -8.46 -4.83 10.70
C LEU A 8 -8.09 -3.59 11.51
N LYS A 9 -8.35 -3.61 12.83
CA LYS A 9 -8.08 -2.46 13.72
C LYS A 9 -6.58 -2.13 13.79
N ASP A 10 -5.73 -3.15 13.72
CA ASP A 10 -4.29 -2.99 13.81
C ASP A 10 -3.72 -2.28 12.57
N SER A 11 -4.38 -2.47 11.42
CA SER A 11 -4.02 -1.81 10.16
C SER A 11 -4.50 -0.37 10.06
N ILE A 12 -5.57 -0.01 10.78
CA ILE A 12 -6.12 1.35 10.74
C ILE A 12 -5.10 2.36 11.27
N ILE A 13 -4.42 2.05 12.38
CA ILE A 13 -3.44 2.98 12.99
C ILE A 13 -2.30 3.26 12.01
N GLY A 14 -1.72 2.20 11.42
CA GLY A 14 -0.67 2.33 10.41
C GLY A 14 -1.14 3.12 9.19
N ALA A 15 -2.36 2.86 8.72
CA ALA A 15 -2.96 3.57 7.60
C ALA A 15 -3.20 5.06 7.89
N VAL A 16 -3.67 5.43 9.10
CA VAL A 16 -3.84 6.83 9.50
C VAL A 16 -2.50 7.55 9.55
N ILE A 17 -1.49 6.98 10.20
CA ILE A 17 -0.15 7.57 10.28
C ILE A 17 0.39 7.82 8.87
N ASN A 18 0.24 6.82 8.00
CA ASN A 18 0.73 6.93 6.63
C ASN A 18 -0.04 7.98 5.82
N ALA A 19 -1.36 8.09 5.99
CA ALA A 19 -2.17 9.13 5.36
C ALA A 19 -1.69 10.53 5.75
N VAL A 20 -1.43 10.76 7.04
CA VAL A 20 -0.93 12.04 7.55
C VAL A 20 0.43 12.38 6.95
N ILE A 21 1.37 11.43 6.92
CA ILE A 21 2.68 11.65 6.29
C ILE A 21 2.52 12.03 4.82
N ASN A 22 1.70 11.30 4.08
CA ASN A 22 1.48 11.55 2.65
C ASN A 22 0.73 12.85 2.37
N TYR A 23 -0.13 13.31 3.28
CA TYR A 23 -0.71 14.65 3.20
C TYR A 23 0.37 15.74 3.19
N PHE A 24 1.33 15.66 4.11
CA PHE A 24 2.40 16.65 4.21
C PHE A 24 3.36 16.58 3.03
N VAL A 25 3.74 15.37 2.60
CA VAL A 25 4.57 15.17 1.40
C VAL A 25 3.89 15.75 0.17
N ALA A 26 2.59 15.48 -0.04
CA ALA A 26 1.82 16.03 -1.14
C ALA A 26 1.70 17.55 -1.05
N SER A 27 1.40 18.09 0.13
CA SER A 27 1.28 19.54 0.34
C SER A 27 2.59 20.26 0.03
N HIS A 28 3.72 19.67 0.40
CA HIS A 28 5.03 20.21 0.07
C HIS A 28 5.33 20.10 -1.44
N ALA A 29 5.00 18.96 -2.06
CA ALA A 29 5.16 18.77 -3.51
C ALA A 29 4.31 19.73 -4.35
N PHE A 30 3.25 20.29 -3.76
CA PHE A 30 2.34 21.24 -4.40
C PHE A 30 2.51 22.69 -3.91
N ALA A 31 3.51 22.98 -3.06
CA ALA A 31 3.60 24.24 -2.31
C ALA A 31 3.61 25.51 -3.19
N ASP A 32 4.18 25.43 -4.38
CA ASP A 32 4.28 26.57 -5.32
C ASP A 32 3.07 26.71 -6.25
N LYS A 33 2.01 25.91 -6.03
CA LYS A 33 0.81 25.89 -6.86
C LYS A 33 -0.40 26.40 -6.07
N LEU A 34 -1.32 27.10 -6.74
CA LEU A 34 -2.64 27.41 -6.16
C LEU A 34 -3.63 26.27 -6.43
N HIS A 35 -3.55 25.70 -7.63
CA HIS A 35 -4.36 24.58 -8.09
C HIS A 35 -3.46 23.50 -8.70
N VAL A 36 -3.85 22.25 -8.49
CA VAL A 36 -3.14 21.07 -8.97
C VAL A 36 -4.08 20.31 -9.90
N PRO A 37 -3.59 19.87 -11.07
CA PRO A 37 -4.37 19.00 -11.93
C PRO A 37 -4.58 17.63 -11.28
N MET A 38 -5.81 17.12 -11.32
CA MET A 38 -6.12 15.77 -10.91
C MET A 38 -5.37 14.76 -11.78
N SER A 39 -5.46 14.92 -13.11
CA SER A 39 -4.72 14.15 -14.12
C SER A 39 -4.09 15.08 -15.16
N LEU A 40 -3.14 14.56 -15.93
CA LEU A 40 -2.51 15.26 -17.05
C LEU A 40 -2.82 14.51 -18.34
N ASP A 41 -3.16 15.24 -19.40
CA ASP A 41 -3.38 14.69 -20.74
C ASP A 41 -2.08 14.52 -21.55
N MET A 42 -0.93 14.88 -20.97
CA MET A 42 0.36 14.88 -21.66
C MET A 42 1.34 13.91 -21.02
N ILE A 43 1.89 13.00 -21.84
CA ILE A 43 2.81 11.91 -21.45
C ILE A 43 4.17 12.43 -20.92
N SER A 44 4.54 13.66 -21.27
CA SER A 44 5.80 14.29 -20.85
C SER A 44 5.54 15.72 -20.42
N THR A 45 5.32 15.92 -19.12
CA THR A 45 5.45 17.23 -18.49
C THR A 45 6.17 17.04 -17.16
N THR A 46 6.93 18.04 -16.73
CA THR A 46 7.54 18.09 -15.40
C THR A 46 6.52 18.42 -14.31
N GLU A 47 5.23 18.53 -14.66
CA GLU A 47 4.17 18.90 -13.74
C GLU A 47 3.70 17.72 -12.89
N VAL A 48 3.52 18.01 -11.61
CA VAL A 48 2.95 17.08 -10.64
C VAL A 48 1.43 17.11 -10.68
N SER A 49 0.79 15.94 -10.70
CA SER A 49 -0.67 15.74 -10.62
C SER A 49 -1.06 14.84 -9.44
N VAL A 50 -2.32 14.91 -9.02
CA VAL A 50 -2.86 14.09 -7.91
C VAL A 50 -2.76 12.61 -8.24
N TRP A 51 -3.21 12.20 -9.43
CA TRP A 51 -3.09 10.81 -9.88
C TRP A 51 -1.63 10.37 -10.06
N GLY A 52 -0.75 11.24 -10.56
CA GLY A 52 0.68 10.93 -10.68
C GLY A 52 1.34 10.66 -9.33
N GLN A 53 1.00 11.45 -8.31
CA GLN A 53 1.44 11.21 -6.93
C GLN A 53 0.86 9.91 -6.37
N ALA A 54 -0.45 9.68 -6.52
CA ALA A 54 -1.09 8.45 -6.04
C ALA A 54 -0.51 7.18 -6.68
N VAL A 55 -0.23 7.19 -7.99
CA VAL A 55 0.41 6.07 -8.70
C VAL A 55 1.83 5.84 -8.17
N SER A 56 2.63 6.90 -8.05
CA SER A 56 4.00 6.80 -7.53
C SER A 56 4.04 6.27 -6.10
N LEU A 57 3.10 6.71 -5.25
CA LEU A 57 2.91 6.21 -3.90
C LEU A 57 2.49 4.74 -3.88
N SER A 58 1.53 4.35 -4.71
CA SER A 58 1.09 2.94 -4.78
C SER A 58 2.25 2.00 -5.11
N PHE A 59 3.19 2.46 -5.95
CA PHE A 59 4.38 1.73 -6.33
C PHE A 59 5.45 1.73 -5.22
N GLY A 60 5.94 2.91 -4.84
CA GLY A 60 7.05 3.02 -3.88
C GLY A 60 6.68 2.52 -2.48
N LEU A 61 5.48 2.87 -2.03
CA LEU A 61 5.02 2.58 -0.68
C LEU A 61 4.51 1.15 -0.54
N GLY A 62 3.84 0.61 -1.57
CA GLY A 62 3.30 -0.75 -1.55
C GLY A 62 4.37 -1.81 -1.30
N ALA A 63 5.57 -1.59 -1.85
CA ALA A 63 6.69 -2.51 -1.68
C ALA A 63 7.26 -2.46 -0.25
N ILE A 64 7.52 -1.24 0.24
CA ILE A 64 8.09 -0.98 1.57
C ILE A 64 7.12 -1.44 2.66
N LEU A 65 5.85 -1.06 2.57
CA LEU A 65 4.81 -1.44 3.53
C LEU A 65 4.61 -2.96 3.58
N SER A 66 4.60 -3.64 2.43
CA SER A 66 4.50 -5.11 2.40
C SER A 66 5.67 -5.75 3.16
N PHE A 67 6.89 -5.23 2.96
CA PHE A 67 8.08 -5.77 3.62
C PHE A 67 8.06 -5.52 5.14
N ILE A 68 7.79 -4.29 5.57
CA ILE A 68 7.71 -3.91 6.98
C ILE A 68 6.60 -4.70 7.67
N THR A 69 5.42 -4.76 7.06
CA THR A 69 4.27 -5.52 7.58
C THR A 69 4.62 -6.98 7.76
N ALA A 70 5.24 -7.60 6.75
CA ALA A 70 5.61 -9.00 6.84
C ALA A 70 6.57 -9.28 7.99
N LYS A 71 7.58 -8.43 8.18
CA LYS A 71 8.57 -8.58 9.25
C LYS A 71 7.96 -8.37 10.64
N LEU A 72 7.19 -7.29 10.82
CA LEU A 72 6.54 -6.97 12.10
C LEU A 72 5.51 -8.04 12.47
N PHE A 73 4.66 -8.43 11.52
CA PHE A 73 3.63 -9.44 11.74
C PHE A 73 4.23 -10.81 12.06
N SER A 74 5.26 -11.24 11.34
CA SER A 74 5.97 -12.50 11.61
C SER A 74 6.60 -12.50 13.00
N SER A 75 7.28 -11.41 13.37
CA SER A 75 7.92 -11.25 14.69
C SER A 75 6.89 -11.28 15.82
N HIS A 76 5.79 -10.54 15.68
CA HIS A 76 4.73 -10.50 16.67
C HIS A 76 4.04 -11.86 16.83
N THR A 77 3.72 -12.52 15.72
CA THR A 77 3.09 -13.84 15.71
C THR A 77 4.01 -14.89 16.34
N MET A 78 5.32 -14.82 16.10
CA MET A 78 6.29 -15.73 16.72
C MET A 78 6.35 -15.58 18.24
N LYS A 79 6.18 -14.36 18.77
CA LYS A 79 6.09 -14.10 20.21
C LYS A 79 4.78 -14.63 20.81
N GLN A 80 3.67 -14.43 20.12
CA GLN A 80 2.35 -14.85 20.60
C GLN A 80 2.08 -16.35 20.43
N SER A 81 2.72 -17.00 19.45
CA SER A 81 2.52 -18.41 19.12
C SER A 81 3.85 -19.08 18.82
N PRO A 82 4.64 -19.42 19.85
CA PRO A 82 5.96 -20.03 19.68
C PRO A 82 5.95 -21.37 18.93
N HIS A 83 4.84 -22.10 18.98
CA HIS A 83 4.63 -23.36 18.26
C HIS A 83 4.62 -23.19 16.73
N LEU A 84 4.34 -21.98 16.23
CA LEU A 84 4.36 -21.66 14.79
C LEU A 84 5.76 -21.24 14.29
N LYS A 85 6.76 -21.21 15.17
CA LYS A 85 8.11 -20.74 14.85
C LYS A 85 8.73 -21.43 13.63
N PRO A 86 8.66 -22.78 13.47
CA PRO A 86 9.25 -23.45 12.30
C PRO A 86 8.62 -22.97 10.99
N GLN A 87 7.30 -22.79 10.96
CA GLN A 87 6.58 -22.38 9.76
C GLN A 87 6.78 -20.90 9.46
N ILE A 88 6.84 -20.04 10.48
CA ILE A 88 7.19 -18.62 10.30
C ILE A 88 8.60 -18.48 9.74
N SER A 89 9.58 -19.22 10.29
CA SER A 89 10.98 -19.18 9.82
C SER A 89 11.19 -19.80 8.44
N SER A 90 10.25 -20.60 7.95
CA SER A 90 10.30 -21.19 6.59
C SER A 90 10.08 -20.14 5.49
N VAL A 91 9.46 -19.00 5.82
CA VAL A 91 9.20 -17.92 4.86
C VAL A 91 10.49 -17.17 4.57
N LYS A 92 11.15 -17.55 3.48
CA LYS A 92 12.41 -16.93 3.06
C LYS A 92 12.19 -15.54 2.46
N LEU A 93 13.25 -14.72 2.49
CA LEU A 93 13.29 -13.37 1.92
C LEU A 93 12.78 -13.29 0.46
N PRO A 94 13.12 -14.21 -0.46
CA PRO A 94 12.60 -14.17 -1.84
C PRO A 94 11.07 -14.28 -1.92
N SER A 95 10.48 -15.03 -0.99
CA SER A 95 9.03 -15.16 -0.87
C SER A 95 8.37 -13.84 -0.45
N LEU A 96 9.00 -13.12 0.49
CA LEU A 96 8.53 -11.80 0.93
C LEU A 96 8.63 -10.75 -0.18
N LEU A 97 9.72 -10.79 -0.95
CA LEU A 97 9.91 -9.93 -2.12
C LEU A 97 8.84 -10.20 -3.19
N SER A 98 8.53 -11.47 -3.47
CA SER A 98 7.48 -11.84 -4.42
C SER A 98 6.10 -11.35 -3.98
N ILE A 99 5.74 -11.48 -2.69
CA ILE A 99 4.47 -10.94 -2.16
C ILE A 99 4.42 -9.42 -2.33
N SER A 100 5.50 -8.75 -1.92
CA SER A 100 5.64 -7.29 -2.01
C SER A 100 5.52 -6.78 -3.44
N LEU A 101 6.22 -7.42 -4.38
CA LEU A 101 6.18 -7.06 -5.80
C LEU A 101 4.80 -7.29 -6.41
N ASN A 102 4.14 -8.41 -6.09
CA ASN A 102 2.79 -8.69 -6.58
C ASN A 102 1.76 -7.68 -6.06
N ASN A 103 1.81 -7.33 -4.78
CA ASN A 103 0.93 -6.32 -4.21
C ASN A 103 1.16 -4.94 -4.87
N THR A 104 2.43 -4.60 -5.10
CA THR A 104 2.84 -3.35 -5.72
C THR A 104 2.36 -3.26 -7.17
N MET A 105 2.62 -4.30 -7.98
CA MET A 105 2.16 -4.37 -9.37
C MET A 105 0.64 -4.35 -9.48
N PHE A 106 -0.05 -5.06 -8.60
CA PHE A 106 -1.52 -5.07 -8.56
C PHE A 106 -2.08 -3.67 -8.30
N LEU A 107 -1.57 -2.99 -7.28
CA LEU A 107 -2.03 -1.64 -6.94
C LEU A 107 -1.66 -0.63 -8.01
N PHE A 108 -0.43 -0.68 -8.51
CA PHE A 108 0.01 0.16 -9.61
C PHE A 108 -0.91 0.03 -10.82
N GLY A 109 -1.21 -1.20 -11.25
CA GLY A 109 -2.12 -1.46 -12.36
C GLY A 109 -3.52 -0.88 -12.14
N TRP A 110 -4.09 -1.05 -10.94
CA TRP A 110 -5.39 -0.48 -10.60
C TRP A 110 -5.38 1.05 -10.59
N PHE A 111 -4.37 1.68 -10.00
CA PHE A 111 -4.28 3.14 -9.92
C PHE A 111 -4.04 3.76 -11.31
N VAL A 112 -3.24 3.12 -12.16
CA VAL A 112 -3.06 3.55 -13.55
C VAL A 112 -4.39 3.43 -14.31
N ALA A 113 -5.11 2.32 -14.18
CA ALA A 113 -6.41 2.15 -14.82
C ALA A 113 -7.43 3.20 -14.35
N LEU A 114 -7.49 3.47 -13.04
CA LEU A 114 -8.35 4.52 -12.48
C LEU A 114 -7.97 5.92 -12.96
N ALA A 115 -6.68 6.23 -13.05
CA ALA A 115 -6.21 7.50 -13.58
C ALA A 115 -6.61 7.68 -15.06
N ILE A 116 -6.43 6.65 -15.88
CA ILE A 116 -6.83 6.67 -17.30
C ILE A 116 -8.35 6.85 -17.44
N LEU A 117 -9.14 6.10 -16.67
CA LEU A 117 -10.59 6.21 -16.67
C LEU A 117 -11.03 7.61 -16.22
N TRP A 118 -10.42 8.16 -15.18
CA TRP A 118 -10.69 9.52 -14.73
C TRP A 118 -10.45 10.53 -15.85
N THR A 119 -9.25 10.53 -16.44
CA THR A 119 -8.90 11.44 -17.53
C THR A 119 -9.87 11.30 -18.71
N ARG A 120 -10.26 10.07 -19.06
CA ARG A 120 -11.20 9.82 -20.16
C ARG A 120 -12.59 10.42 -19.93
N TYR A 121 -13.12 10.36 -18.72
CA TYR A 121 -14.49 10.77 -18.43
C TYR A 121 -14.61 12.21 -17.91
N PHE A 122 -13.61 12.70 -17.18
CA PHE A 122 -13.63 14.00 -16.52
C PHE A 122 -12.60 14.99 -17.07
N GLY A 123 -11.64 14.53 -17.88
CA GLY A 123 -10.54 15.36 -18.38
C GLY A 123 -9.63 15.87 -17.26
N VAL A 124 -8.95 16.98 -17.56
CA VAL A 124 -8.07 17.67 -16.61
C VAL A 124 -8.90 18.56 -15.68
N VAL A 125 -9.17 18.08 -14.47
CA VAL A 125 -9.83 18.85 -13.41
C VAL A 125 -8.80 19.48 -12.50
N LEU A 126 -8.85 20.80 -12.32
CA LEU A 126 -8.01 21.52 -11.37
C LEU A 126 -8.66 21.53 -9.98
N VAL A 127 -7.88 21.17 -8.96
CA VAL A 127 -8.33 21.18 -7.56
C VAL A 127 -7.39 22.03 -6.70
N PRO A 128 -7.89 22.70 -5.65
CA PRO A 128 -7.03 23.42 -4.71
C PRO A 128 -6.00 22.50 -4.06
N VAL A 129 -4.81 23.01 -3.75
CA VAL A 129 -3.73 22.22 -3.12
C VAL A 129 -4.19 21.45 -1.89
N VAL A 130 -4.97 22.07 -1.01
CA VAL A 130 -5.48 21.41 0.20
C VAL A 130 -6.32 20.17 -0.15
N SER A 131 -7.18 20.28 -1.17
CA SER A 131 -8.00 19.16 -1.65
C SER A 131 -7.14 18.10 -2.34
N ALA A 132 -6.17 18.50 -3.16
CA ALA A 132 -5.21 17.61 -3.80
C ALA A 132 -4.45 16.76 -2.76
N SER A 133 -3.89 17.41 -1.74
CA SER A 133 -3.18 16.74 -0.66
C SER A 133 -4.07 15.80 0.16
N ALA A 134 -5.32 16.21 0.44
CA ALA A 134 -6.29 15.36 1.12
C ALA A 134 -6.62 14.10 0.31
N ILE A 135 -6.80 14.23 -1.01
CA ILE A 135 -7.03 13.08 -1.89
C ILE A 135 -5.83 12.14 -1.87
N VAL A 136 -4.60 12.65 -1.98
CA VAL A 136 -3.39 11.83 -1.88
C VAL A 136 -3.31 11.10 -0.55
N ALA A 137 -3.62 11.76 0.57
CA ALA A 137 -3.65 11.16 1.89
C ALA A 137 -4.68 10.02 2.00
N ILE A 138 -5.88 10.22 1.47
CA ILE A 138 -6.93 9.19 1.42
C ILE A 138 -6.47 7.99 0.58
N MET A 139 -5.84 8.23 -0.57
CA MET A 139 -5.31 7.14 -1.40
C MET A 139 -4.21 6.37 -0.68
N ALA A 140 -3.30 7.06 0.02
CA ALA A 140 -2.26 6.44 0.84
C ALA A 140 -2.86 5.59 1.97
N PHE A 141 -3.91 6.08 2.64
CA PHE A 141 -4.66 5.30 3.64
C PHE A 141 -5.19 3.98 3.05
N VAL A 142 -5.90 4.07 1.91
CA VAL A 142 -6.52 2.92 1.24
C VAL A 142 -5.45 1.91 0.79
N VAL A 143 -4.38 2.38 0.16
CA VAL A 143 -3.24 1.55 -0.25
C VAL A 143 -2.65 0.81 0.94
N THR A 144 -2.43 1.50 2.06
CA THR A 144 -1.87 0.90 3.27
C THR A 144 -2.77 -0.22 3.80
N MET A 145 -4.06 0.04 3.92
CA MET A 145 -5.04 -0.96 4.34
C MET A 145 -5.02 -2.20 3.45
N ILE A 146 -5.06 -2.01 2.12
CA ILE A 146 -5.06 -3.13 1.17
C ILE A 146 -3.75 -3.93 1.27
N VAL A 147 -2.61 -3.25 1.27
CA VAL A 147 -1.28 -3.88 1.32
C VAL A 147 -1.11 -4.67 2.60
N GLU A 148 -1.46 -4.10 3.75
CA GLU A 148 -1.32 -4.78 5.03
C GLU A 148 -2.19 -6.04 5.09
N GLN A 149 -3.47 -5.93 4.69
CA GLN A 149 -4.40 -7.06 4.73
C GLN A 149 -3.96 -8.18 3.79
N ARG A 150 -3.59 -7.86 2.55
CA ARG A 150 -3.11 -8.86 1.58
C ARG A 150 -1.81 -9.51 2.03
N THR A 151 -0.88 -8.73 2.59
CA THR A 151 0.39 -9.27 3.09
C THR A 151 0.15 -10.24 4.25
N LYS A 152 -0.64 -9.86 5.25
CA LYS A 152 -0.97 -10.72 6.40
C LYS A 152 -1.69 -12.01 5.93
N THR A 153 -2.66 -11.88 5.03
CA THR A 153 -3.40 -13.03 4.47
C THR A 153 -2.48 -14.00 3.72
N ASN A 154 -1.63 -13.48 2.82
CA ASN A 154 -0.68 -14.29 2.06
C ASN A 154 0.33 -15.03 2.98
N LEU A 155 0.72 -14.42 4.10
CA LEU A 155 1.61 -15.05 5.07
C LEU A 155 0.91 -16.18 5.82
N VAL A 156 -0.31 -15.95 6.32
CA VAL A 156 -1.10 -16.97 7.02
C VAL A 156 -1.32 -18.19 6.11
N GLN A 157 -1.74 -17.98 4.87
CA GLN A 157 -1.93 -19.06 3.88
C GLN A 157 -0.66 -19.87 3.63
N ARG A 158 0.50 -19.22 3.60
CA ARG A 158 1.80 -19.89 3.43
C ARG A 158 2.19 -20.70 4.67
N TRP A 159 1.94 -20.17 5.87
CA TRP A 159 2.19 -20.91 7.11
C TRP A 159 1.28 -22.13 7.25
N GLU A 160 0.00 -22.00 6.89
CA GLU A 160 -0.96 -23.12 6.86
C GLU A 160 -0.55 -24.19 5.85
N SER A 161 -0.16 -23.78 4.64
CA SER A 161 0.38 -24.71 3.63
C SER A 161 1.62 -25.46 4.16
N ALA A 162 2.53 -24.77 4.85
CA ALA A 162 3.73 -25.38 5.43
C ALA A 162 3.43 -26.32 6.61
N LEU A 163 2.33 -26.12 7.34
CA LEU A 163 1.86 -27.07 8.36
C LEU A 163 1.39 -28.37 7.71
N ASN A 164 0.58 -28.27 6.63
CA ASN A 164 -0.01 -29.43 5.97
C ASN A 164 1.01 -30.31 5.23
N THR A 165 2.17 -29.76 4.85
CA THR A 165 3.26 -30.55 4.24
C THR A 165 4.14 -31.30 5.25
N ASN A 166 4.03 -30.99 6.55
CA ASN A 166 4.85 -31.57 7.62
C ASN A 166 4.08 -32.56 8.52
N ASN A 167 2.79 -32.78 8.25
CA ASN A 167 1.94 -33.79 8.89
C ASN A 167 1.62 -34.91 7.90
#